data_AF-A0A7Y2ZRU8-F1
#
_entry.id   AF-A0A7Y2ZRU8-F1
#
_cell.length_a   1.000
_cell.length_b   1.000
_cell.length_c   1.000
_cell.angle_alpha   90.00
_cell.angle_beta   90.00
_cell.angle_gamma   90.00
#
_symmetry.space_group_name_H-M   'P 1'
#
loop_
_entity.id
_entity.type
_entity.pdbx_description
1 polymer ?
#
loop_
_entity_poly.entity_id
_entity_poly.type
_entity_poly.pdbx_seq_one_letter_code
_entity_poly.pdbx_strand_id
1 'polypeptide(L)'
;MENENINTLFKDLEGQFDIESPNSGHEERFLNKLENSSKVVNINRKRNIWKPFTAVAASIVLMISVFTFTQNSNTVSDLASVSPEMATTQEFFTNTIASELEKIDEVKSPETQIIVDDAILQISFLEEQYQKLKIDLSESGNDNRVIFAMISNFQSRIEILQSVIEQIENLKQLKNDNNENSIEI
;
A
#
# COMPACT_ATOMS: atom_id res chain seq x y z
N MET A 1 2.50 -65.65 -8.25
CA MET A 1 1.17 -65.46 -8.89
C MET A 1 1.06 -63.95 -9.06
N GLU A 2 1.11 -63.31 -10.22
CA GLU A 2 0.53 -63.64 -11.53
C GLU A 2 1.11 -62.63 -12.56
N ASN A 3 2.06 -63.05 -13.40
CA ASN A 3 2.49 -62.31 -14.62
C ASN A 3 2.12 -63.09 -15.90
N GLU A 4 1.39 -64.19 -15.75
CA GLU A 4 1.00 -65.08 -16.85
C GLU A 4 -0.15 -64.49 -17.67
N ASN A 5 -0.96 -63.62 -17.07
CA ASN A 5 -2.22 -63.13 -17.64
C ASN A 5 -2.03 -62.28 -18.92
N ILE A 6 -1.00 -61.42 -18.98
CA ILE A 6 -0.77 -60.55 -20.15
C ILE A 6 -0.16 -61.34 -21.31
N ASN A 7 0.80 -62.21 -21.03
CA ASN A 7 1.44 -63.02 -22.07
C ASN A 7 0.45 -64.01 -22.69
N THR A 8 -0.49 -64.55 -21.91
CA THR A 8 -1.60 -65.36 -22.46
C THR A 8 -2.52 -64.54 -23.34
N LEU A 9 -2.89 -63.32 -22.93
CA LEU A 9 -3.74 -62.43 -23.74
C LEU A 9 -3.14 -62.13 -25.11
N PHE A 10 -1.83 -61.81 -25.18
CA PHE A 10 -1.18 -61.54 -26.46
C PHE A 10 -1.02 -62.79 -27.33
N LYS A 11 -0.76 -63.95 -26.71
CA LYS A 11 -0.65 -65.22 -27.43
C LYS A 11 -1.99 -65.67 -28.04
N ASP A 12 -3.09 -65.42 -27.34
CA ASP A 12 -4.44 -65.74 -27.84
C ASP A 12 -4.88 -64.80 -28.99
N LEU A 13 -4.32 -63.59 -29.03
CA LEU A 13 -4.60 -62.59 -30.06
C LEU A 13 -3.57 -62.58 -31.21
N GLU A 14 -2.53 -63.41 -31.12
CA GLU A 14 -1.47 -63.52 -32.14
C GLU A 14 -2.08 -64.00 -33.47
N GLY A 15 -1.97 -63.18 -34.51
CA GLY A 15 -2.56 -63.44 -35.83
C GLY A 15 -4.02 -62.97 -36.02
N GLN A 16 -4.65 -62.38 -35.01
CA GLN A 16 -6.00 -61.79 -35.12
C GLN A 16 -6.01 -60.27 -35.40
N PHE A 17 -4.85 -59.63 -35.52
CA PHE A 17 -4.79 -58.18 -35.70
C PHE A 17 -4.87 -57.73 -37.16
N ASP A 18 -4.45 -58.57 -38.10
CA ASP A 18 -4.34 -58.23 -39.53
C ASP A 18 -5.57 -58.67 -40.34
N ILE A 19 -6.77 -58.44 -39.78
CA ILE A 19 -8.04 -58.88 -40.41
C ILE A 19 -8.46 -57.92 -41.53
N GLU A 20 -8.06 -56.64 -41.46
CA GLU A 20 -8.53 -55.61 -42.37
C GLU A 20 -7.41 -54.70 -42.85
N SER A 21 -7.40 -54.41 -44.15
CA SER A 21 -6.52 -53.43 -44.76
C SER A 21 -7.21 -52.06 -44.86
N PRO A 22 -6.48 -50.94 -44.72
CA PRO A 22 -7.07 -49.61 -44.88
C PRO A 22 -7.77 -49.43 -46.23
N ASN A 23 -8.88 -48.69 -46.24
CA ASN A 23 -9.59 -48.35 -47.47
C ASN A 23 -8.65 -47.69 -48.51
N SER A 24 -8.91 -47.95 -49.79
CA SER A 24 -8.14 -47.37 -50.90
C SER A 24 -7.99 -45.84 -50.77
N GLY A 25 -6.79 -45.33 -51.02
CA GLY A 25 -6.42 -43.92 -50.86
C GLY A 25 -6.08 -43.51 -49.42
N HIS A 26 -6.01 -44.45 -48.46
CA HIS A 26 -5.52 -44.14 -47.11
C HIS A 26 -4.09 -43.58 -47.13
N GLU A 27 -3.18 -44.20 -47.90
CA GLU A 27 -1.79 -43.77 -48.03
C GLU A 27 -1.69 -42.35 -48.60
N GLU A 28 -2.46 -42.04 -49.64
CA GLU A 28 -2.49 -40.71 -50.24
C GLU A 28 -3.01 -39.65 -49.26
N ARG A 29 -4.09 -39.94 -48.52
CA ARG A 29 -4.59 -39.05 -47.46
C ARG A 29 -3.58 -38.88 -46.33
N PHE A 30 -2.84 -39.93 -45.99
CA PHE A 30 -1.80 -39.91 -44.98
C PHE A 30 -0.63 -39.02 -45.42
N LEU A 31 -0.11 -39.20 -46.64
CA LEU A 31 0.96 -38.38 -47.21
C LEU A 31 0.55 -36.91 -47.35
N ASN A 32 -0.68 -36.64 -47.80
CA ASN A 32 -1.22 -35.29 -47.90
C ASN A 32 -1.32 -34.62 -46.51
N LYS A 33 -1.72 -35.37 -45.48
CA LYS A 33 -1.72 -34.87 -44.09
C LYS A 33 -0.30 -34.63 -43.57
N LEU A 34 0.65 -35.51 -43.89
CA LEU A 34 2.07 -35.39 -43.51
C LEU A 34 2.72 -34.14 -44.13
N GLU A 35 2.48 -33.91 -45.41
CA GLU A 35 2.97 -32.75 -46.14
C GLU A 35 2.34 -31.45 -45.60
N ASN A 36 1.04 -31.46 -45.32
CA ASN A 36 0.36 -30.32 -44.72
C ASN A 36 0.76 -30.06 -43.26
N SER A 37 1.20 -31.07 -42.50
CA SER A 37 1.80 -30.86 -41.17
C SER A 37 3.22 -30.31 -41.20
N SER A 38 3.94 -30.47 -42.32
CA SER A 38 5.29 -29.93 -42.54
C SER A 38 5.28 -28.47 -42.98
N LYS A 39 4.15 -27.98 -43.50
CA LYS A 39 3.90 -26.54 -43.63
C LYS A 39 3.58 -26.00 -42.23
N VAL A 40 4.62 -25.65 -41.48
CA VAL A 40 4.49 -24.63 -40.44
C VAL A 40 3.97 -23.41 -41.15
N VAL A 41 2.66 -23.22 -41.12
CA VAL A 41 2.07 -21.94 -41.48
C VAL A 41 2.61 -21.00 -40.42
N ASN A 42 3.66 -20.27 -40.76
CA ASN A 42 3.98 -19.01 -40.10
C ASN A 42 2.80 -18.10 -40.41
N ILE A 43 1.72 -18.28 -39.65
CA ILE A 43 0.68 -17.31 -39.57
C ILE A 43 1.35 -16.16 -38.82
N ASN A 44 1.96 -15.24 -39.58
CA ASN A 44 2.15 -13.87 -39.16
C ASN A 44 0.76 -13.24 -39.00
N ARG A 45 -0.02 -13.77 -38.05
CA ARG A 45 -1.16 -13.07 -37.50
C ARG A 45 -0.50 -12.00 -36.66
N LYS A 46 -0.39 -10.79 -37.20
CA LYS A 46 -0.23 -9.59 -36.37
C LYS A 46 -1.42 -9.60 -35.41
N ARG A 47 -1.25 -10.29 -34.29
CA ARG A 47 -2.16 -10.24 -33.16
C ARG A 47 -2.00 -8.82 -32.66
N ASN A 48 -2.91 -7.94 -33.03
CA ASN A 48 -3.00 -6.64 -32.37
C ASN A 48 -3.48 -6.92 -30.95
N ILE A 49 -2.52 -7.20 -30.06
CA ILE A 49 -2.73 -7.33 -28.62
C ILE A 49 -2.78 -5.90 -28.08
N TRP A 50 -3.80 -5.15 -28.46
CA TRP A 50 -4.19 -3.98 -27.68
C TRP A 50 -5.42 -4.38 -26.86
N LYS A 51 -5.07 -5.10 -25.78
CA LYS A 51 -5.70 -5.15 -24.45
C LYS A 51 -7.16 -5.66 -24.33
N PRO A 52 -7.38 -6.78 -23.63
CA PRO A 52 -8.52 -6.95 -22.75
C PRO A 52 -8.08 -6.69 -21.30
N PHE A 53 -7.74 -5.43 -20.97
CA PHE A 53 -7.60 -4.98 -19.57
C PHE A 53 -8.78 -4.11 -19.12
N THR A 54 -9.83 -3.97 -19.95
CA THR A 54 -10.91 -3.02 -19.71
C THR A 54 -12.13 -3.58 -18.97
N ALA A 55 -12.16 -4.86 -18.60
CA ALA A 55 -13.30 -5.41 -17.84
C ALA A 55 -13.16 -5.28 -16.31
N VAL A 56 -11.95 -5.05 -15.80
CA VAL A 56 -11.70 -4.84 -14.36
C VAL A 56 -11.42 -3.36 -14.05
N ALA A 57 -10.92 -2.60 -15.03
CA ALA A 57 -10.77 -1.16 -14.88
C ALA A 57 -12.12 -0.47 -14.65
N ALA A 58 -13.21 -0.86 -15.32
CA ALA A 58 -14.51 -0.23 -15.08
C ALA A 58 -15.05 -0.49 -13.66
N SER A 59 -14.83 -1.69 -13.08
CA SER A 59 -15.25 -2.00 -11.71
C SER A 59 -14.33 -1.37 -10.66
N ILE A 60 -13.02 -1.25 -10.93
CA ILE A 60 -12.07 -0.53 -10.08
C ILE A 60 -12.33 0.97 -10.16
N VAL A 61 -12.57 1.51 -11.36
CA VAL A 61 -12.94 2.91 -11.59
C VAL A 61 -14.31 3.19 -10.99
N LEU A 62 -15.29 2.28 -11.06
CA LEU A 62 -16.58 2.43 -10.38
C LEU A 62 -16.44 2.34 -8.87
N MET A 63 -15.61 1.44 -8.32
CA MET A 63 -15.35 1.40 -6.88
C MET A 63 -14.60 2.64 -6.42
N ILE A 64 -13.59 3.08 -7.15
CA ILE A 64 -12.85 4.33 -6.87
C ILE A 64 -13.77 5.53 -7.06
N SER A 65 -14.64 5.56 -8.08
CA SER A 65 -15.54 6.68 -8.32
C SER A 65 -16.69 6.72 -7.32
N VAL A 66 -17.22 5.58 -6.89
CA VAL A 66 -18.21 5.52 -5.81
C VAL A 66 -17.54 5.93 -4.51
N PHE A 67 -16.32 5.47 -4.22
CA PHE A 67 -15.56 5.88 -3.04
C PHE A 67 -15.24 7.39 -3.05
N THR A 68 -14.77 7.95 -4.16
CA THR A 68 -14.50 9.40 -4.28
C THR A 68 -15.77 10.23 -4.34
N PHE A 69 -16.87 9.72 -4.91
CA PHE A 69 -18.17 10.39 -4.91
C PHE A 69 -18.84 10.37 -3.53
N THR A 70 -18.64 9.31 -2.73
CA THR A 70 -19.02 9.32 -1.31
C THR A 70 -18.11 10.21 -0.45
N GLN A 71 -16.89 10.52 -0.93
CA GLN A 71 -15.96 11.41 -0.23
C GLN A 71 -16.12 12.89 -0.64
N ASN A 72 -16.77 13.18 -1.77
CA ASN A 72 -16.96 14.54 -2.27
C ASN A 72 -18.37 15.06 -1.97
N SER A 73 -18.55 15.66 -0.80
CA SER A 73 -19.27 16.94 -0.67
C SER A 73 -19.17 17.59 0.71
N ASN A 74 -18.05 17.46 1.42
CA ASN A 74 -17.74 18.41 2.48
C ASN A 74 -16.37 18.97 2.14
N THR A 75 -16.31 20.22 1.69
CA THR A 75 -15.10 21.03 1.89
C THR A 75 -14.88 21.04 3.39
N VAL A 76 -14.10 20.08 3.91
CA VAL A 76 -13.95 19.90 5.34
C VAL A 76 -13.26 21.15 5.85
N SER A 77 -14.04 22.01 6.50
CA SER A 77 -13.61 23.31 7.02
C SER A 77 -12.39 23.10 7.90
N ASP A 78 -11.26 23.64 7.50
CA ASP A 78 -10.07 23.72 8.35
C ASP A 78 -9.92 25.16 8.86
N LEU A 79 -8.92 25.39 9.72
CA LEU A 79 -8.72 26.71 10.29
C LEU A 79 -8.46 27.75 9.17
N ALA A 80 -7.77 27.36 8.10
CA ALA A 80 -7.50 28.22 6.95
C ALA A 80 -8.75 28.70 6.21
N SER A 81 -9.84 27.95 6.26
CA SER A 81 -11.11 28.34 5.64
C SER A 81 -11.91 29.39 6.42
N VAL A 82 -11.55 29.70 7.66
CA VAL A 82 -12.25 30.69 8.51
C VAL A 82 -11.94 32.13 8.11
N SER A 83 -10.66 32.46 7.94
CA SER A 83 -10.19 33.79 7.54
C SER A 83 -8.75 33.73 7.02
N PRO A 84 -8.27 34.77 6.31
CA PRO A 84 -6.86 34.86 5.91
C PRO A 84 -5.88 34.76 7.08
N GLU A 85 -6.20 35.38 8.22
CA GLU A 85 -5.39 35.32 9.44
C GLU A 85 -5.39 33.93 10.08
N MET A 86 -6.49 33.19 9.94
CA MET A 86 -6.58 31.81 10.40
C MET A 86 -5.84 30.85 9.47
N ALA A 87 -5.74 31.17 8.18
CA ALA A 87 -4.86 30.46 7.24
C ALA A 87 -3.38 30.63 7.58
N THR A 88 -2.94 31.86 7.86
CA THR A 88 -1.55 32.10 8.30
C THR A 88 -1.26 31.44 9.64
N THR A 89 -2.24 31.40 10.55
CA THR A 89 -2.12 30.71 11.84
C THR A 89 -1.93 29.19 11.64
N GLN A 90 -2.75 28.57 10.78
CA GLN A 90 -2.60 27.15 10.44
C GLN A 90 -1.23 26.87 9.84
N GLU A 91 -0.82 27.66 8.85
CA GLU A 91 0.49 27.52 8.20
C GLU A 91 1.63 27.62 9.21
N PHE A 92 1.61 28.62 10.09
CA PHE A 92 2.61 28.80 11.14
C PHE A 92 2.74 27.54 11.99
N PHE A 93 1.64 27.05 12.57
CA PHE A 93 1.67 25.88 13.44
C PHE A 93 2.08 24.60 12.71
N THR A 94 1.61 24.37 11.48
CA THR A 94 2.03 23.20 10.69
C THR A 94 3.53 23.22 10.39
N ASN A 95 4.08 24.40 10.08
CA ASN A 95 5.51 24.56 9.84
C ASN A 95 6.33 24.38 11.12
N THR A 96 5.84 24.88 12.26
CA THR A 96 6.47 24.65 13.56
C THR A 96 6.50 23.16 13.90
N ILE A 97 5.38 22.45 13.77
CA ILE A 97 5.33 21.00 14.02
C ILE A 97 6.31 20.24 13.12
N ALA A 98 6.37 20.58 11.83
CA ALA A 98 7.32 19.97 10.91
C ALA A 98 8.77 20.20 11.34
N SER A 99 9.11 21.43 11.76
CA SER A 99 10.45 21.76 12.25
C SER A 99 10.79 21.03 13.56
N GLU A 100 9.85 20.91 14.50
CA GLU A 100 10.09 20.16 15.74
C GLU A 100 10.27 18.65 15.47
N LEU A 101 9.52 18.07 14.52
CA LEU A 101 9.72 16.69 14.09
C LEU A 101 11.11 16.47 13.46
N GLU A 102 11.58 17.41 12.63
CA GLU A 102 12.93 17.38 12.06
C GLU A 102 14.00 17.38 13.15
N LYS A 103 13.86 18.24 14.18
CA LYS A 103 14.77 18.23 15.34
C LYS A 103 14.75 16.89 16.07
N ILE A 104 13.58 16.27 16.28
CA ILE A 104 13.50 14.93 16.87
C ILE A 104 14.29 13.93 16.04
N ASP A 105 14.17 13.98 14.72
CA ASP A 105 14.90 13.09 13.81
C ASP A 105 16.43 13.27 13.89
N GLU A 106 16.90 14.49 14.17
CA GLU A 106 18.33 14.77 14.40
C GLU A 106 18.84 14.27 15.76
N VAL A 107 17.99 14.31 16.80
CA VAL A 107 18.40 13.98 18.17
C VAL A 107 18.09 12.55 18.60
N LYS A 108 17.22 11.83 17.88
CA LYS A 108 16.80 10.46 18.24
C LYS A 108 17.96 9.47 18.19
N SER A 109 17.92 8.51 19.11
CA SER A 109 18.88 7.40 19.18
C SER A 109 18.16 6.13 19.65
N PRO A 110 18.77 4.93 19.53
CA PRO A 110 18.17 3.69 20.02
C PRO A 110 17.75 3.74 21.49
N GLU A 111 18.46 4.50 22.32
CA GLU A 111 18.16 4.65 23.75
C GLU A 111 16.97 5.55 24.03
N THR A 112 16.64 6.48 23.12
CA THR A 112 15.51 7.42 23.28
C THR A 112 14.27 7.00 22.49
N GLN A 113 14.37 5.91 21.71
CA GLN A 113 13.33 5.40 20.82
C GLN A 113 11.97 5.23 21.52
N ILE A 114 11.95 4.73 22.76
CA ILE A 114 10.70 4.50 23.51
C ILE A 114 9.94 5.82 23.75
N ILE A 115 10.65 6.88 24.16
CA ILE A 115 10.02 8.18 24.45
C ILE A 115 9.57 8.85 23.14
N VAL A 116 10.35 8.69 22.07
CA VAL A 116 9.98 9.19 20.73
C VAL A 116 8.73 8.48 20.21
N ASP A 117 8.67 7.15 20.29
CA ASP A 117 7.54 6.37 19.79
C ASP A 117 6.23 6.70 20.54
N ASP A 118 6.31 6.86 21.86
CA ASP A 118 5.17 7.27 22.68
C ASP A 118 4.67 8.67 22.27
N ALA A 119 5.58 9.62 22.06
CA ALA A 119 5.23 10.95 21.60
C ALA A 119 4.54 10.93 20.24
N ILE A 120 5.07 10.17 19.27
CA ILE A 120 4.47 10.04 17.93
C ILE A 120 3.07 9.43 18.03
N LEU A 121 2.85 8.47 18.93
CA LEU A 121 1.51 7.93 19.21
C LEU A 121 0.55 9.02 19.72
N GLN A 122 0.98 9.83 20.70
CA GLN A 122 0.18 10.92 21.25
C GLN A 122 -0.16 11.98 20.19
N ILE A 123 0.82 12.35 19.35
CA ILE A 123 0.62 13.26 18.22
C ILE A 123 -0.40 12.72 17.23
N SER A 124 -0.32 11.42 16.92
CA SER A 124 -1.26 10.75 16.02
C SER A 124 -2.70 10.80 16.55
N PHE A 125 -2.87 10.59 17.85
CA PHE A 125 -4.17 10.74 18.51
C PHE A 125 -4.69 12.19 18.44
N LEU A 126 -3.82 13.18 18.69
CA LEU A 126 -4.20 14.59 18.57
C LEU A 126 -4.57 14.96 17.12
N GLU A 127 -3.90 14.41 16.12
CA GLU A 127 -4.26 14.61 14.72
C GLU A 127 -5.64 14.03 14.39
N GLU A 128 -5.98 12.83 14.91
CA GLU A 128 -7.33 12.28 14.77
C GLU A 128 -8.39 13.20 15.39
N GLN A 129 -8.10 13.75 16.58
CA GLN A 129 -8.97 14.71 17.24
C GLN A 129 -9.12 16.01 16.43
N TYR A 130 -8.04 16.47 15.78
CA TYR A 130 -8.11 17.61 14.86
C TYR A 130 -9.02 17.34 13.66
N GLN A 131 -8.98 16.13 13.08
CA GLN A 131 -9.89 15.77 11.99
C GLN A 131 -11.37 15.80 12.42
N LYS A 132 -11.67 15.41 13.66
CA LYS A 132 -13.03 15.55 14.23
C LYS A 132 -13.41 17.02 14.40
N LEU A 133 -12.51 17.85 14.91
CA LEU A 133 -12.75 19.28 15.07
C LEU A 133 -13.02 20.00 13.74
N LYS A 134 -12.43 19.55 12.62
CA LYS A 134 -12.74 20.09 11.29
C LYS A 134 -14.20 19.83 10.87
N ILE A 135 -14.74 18.67 11.25
CA ILE A 135 -16.16 18.35 11.04
C ILE A 135 -17.01 19.27 11.92
N ASP A 136 -16.70 19.34 13.22
CA ASP A 136 -17.40 20.20 14.17
C ASP A 136 -17.37 21.68 13.75
N LEU A 137 -16.27 22.15 13.16
CA LEU A 137 -16.11 23.52 12.69
C LEU A 137 -17.08 23.82 11.55
N SER A 138 -17.19 22.88 10.60
CA SER A 138 -18.13 22.98 9.49
C SER A 138 -19.58 22.93 9.97
N GLU A 139 -19.91 22.01 10.88
CA GLU A 139 -21.28 21.82 11.37
C GLU A 139 -21.75 22.95 12.30
N SER A 140 -20.83 23.53 13.07
CA SER A 140 -21.12 24.64 13.99
C SER A 140 -21.17 26.01 13.33
N GLY A 141 -20.79 26.12 12.04
CA GLY A 141 -20.73 27.40 11.34
C GLY A 141 -19.58 28.28 11.84
N ASN A 142 -18.39 27.69 12.03
CA ASN A 142 -17.18 28.35 12.52
C ASN A 142 -17.29 28.87 13.96
N ASP A 143 -17.80 28.05 14.89
CA ASP A 143 -17.86 28.42 16.31
C ASP A 143 -16.46 28.69 16.88
N ASN A 144 -16.29 29.86 17.51
CA ASN A 144 -15.03 30.28 18.13
C ASN A 144 -14.47 29.28 19.16
N ARG A 145 -15.32 28.48 19.81
CA ARG A 145 -14.90 27.44 20.75
C ARG A 145 -14.23 26.27 20.02
N VAL A 146 -14.74 25.90 18.84
CA VAL A 146 -14.12 24.88 18.00
C VAL A 146 -12.80 25.39 17.43
N ILE A 147 -12.77 26.65 16.97
CA ILE A 147 -11.54 27.33 16.55
C ILE A 147 -10.48 27.29 17.67
N PHE A 148 -10.86 27.65 18.90
CA PHE A 148 -9.97 27.58 20.06
C PHE A 148 -9.47 26.16 20.31
N ALA A 149 -10.35 25.16 20.23
CA ALA A 149 -9.94 23.75 20.39
C ALA A 149 -8.97 23.29 19.29
N MET A 150 -9.14 23.75 18.04
CA MET A 150 -8.22 23.46 16.94
C MET A 150 -6.84 24.08 17.16
N ILE A 151 -6.78 25.34 17.61
CA ILE A 151 -5.53 26.01 17.97
C ILE A 151 -4.86 25.32 19.15
N SER A 152 -5.62 25.00 20.20
CA SER A 152 -5.11 24.29 21.37
C SER A 152 -4.55 22.92 20.99
N ASN A 153 -5.17 22.22 20.05
CA ASN A 153 -4.66 20.96 19.54
C ASN A 153 -3.30 21.11 18.83
N PHE A 154 -3.09 22.17 18.04
CA PHE A 154 -1.75 22.47 17.49
C PHE A 154 -0.73 22.75 18.60
N GLN A 155 -1.10 23.54 19.60
CA GLN A 155 -0.22 23.89 20.72
C GLN A 155 0.19 22.64 21.51
N SER A 156 -0.75 21.76 21.86
CA SER A 156 -0.44 20.52 22.58
C SER A 156 0.50 19.61 21.80
N ARG A 157 0.37 19.55 20.47
CA ARG A 157 1.31 18.79 19.63
C ARG A 157 2.72 19.35 19.73
N ILE A 158 2.87 20.67 19.68
CA ILE A 158 4.17 21.33 19.80
C ILE A 158 4.76 21.13 21.19
N GLU A 159 3.96 21.26 22.25
CA GLU A 159 4.40 21.05 23.64
C GLU A 159 4.94 19.62 23.86
N ILE A 160 4.26 18.61 23.31
CA ILE A 160 4.72 17.21 23.37
C ILE A 160 6.08 17.07 22.68
N LEU A 161 6.23 17.59 21.45
CA LEU A 161 7.47 17.48 20.69
C LEU A 161 8.63 18.19 21.41
N GLN A 162 8.40 19.39 21.93
CA GLN A 162 9.41 20.15 22.69
C GLN A 162 9.82 19.43 23.97
N SER A 163 8.87 18.86 24.71
CA SER A 163 9.16 18.09 25.92
C SER A 163 10.03 16.86 25.62
N VAL A 164 9.79 16.18 24.49
CA VAL A 164 10.60 15.03 24.08
C VAL A 164 12.02 15.45 23.74
N ILE A 165 12.20 16.53 22.98
CA ILE A 165 13.52 17.08 22.66
C ILE A 165 14.27 17.42 23.95
N GLU A 166 13.63 18.10 24.89
CA GLU A 166 14.22 18.45 26.19
C GLU A 166 14.64 17.20 26.98
N GLN A 167 13.78 16.17 27.04
CA GLN A 167 14.11 14.90 27.70
C GLN A 167 15.31 14.20 27.05
N ILE A 168 15.39 14.19 25.71
CA ILE A 168 16.51 13.61 24.98
C ILE A 168 17.81 14.33 25.29
N GLU A 169 17.80 15.66 25.27
CA GLU A 169 19.00 16.46 25.55
C GLU A 169 19.46 16.31 27.01
N ASN A 170 18.54 16.27 27.97
CA ASN A 170 18.85 16.00 29.38
C ASN A 170 19.50 14.62 29.56
N LEU A 171 19.01 13.58 28.86
CA LEU A 171 19.61 12.24 28.89
C LEU A 171 21.02 12.21 28.30
N LYS A 172 21.29 13.01 27.25
CA LYS A 172 22.63 13.15 26.67
C LYS A 172 23.61 13.83 27.64
N GLN A 173 23.18 14.92 28.29
CA GLN A 173 24.01 15.64 29.26
C GLN A 173 24.41 14.75 30.43
N LEU A 174 23.45 14.03 31.02
CA LEU A 174 23.71 13.10 32.12
C LEU A 174 24.73 12.01 31.75
N LYS A 175 24.73 11.53 30.50
CA LYS A 175 25.74 10.55 30.04
C LYS A 175 27.14 11.16 29.92
N ASN A 176 27.25 12.40 29.46
CA ASN A 176 28.54 13.06 29.34
C ASN A 176 29.18 13.31 30.71
N ASP A 177 28.40 13.80 31.68
CA ASP A 177 28.88 14.06 33.06
C ASP A 177 29.36 12.78 33.76
N ASN A 178 28.68 11.65 33.52
CA ASN A 178 29.08 10.36 34.08
C ASN A 178 30.34 9.79 33.42
N ASN A 179 30.59 10.07 32.14
CA ASN A 179 31.79 9.64 31.45
C ASN A 179 33.02 10.45 31.90
N GLU A 180 32.90 11.75 32.15
CA GLU A 180 34.01 12.57 32.67
C GLU A 180 34.45 12.14 34.07
N ASN A 181 33.50 11.83 34.96
CA ASN A 181 33.80 11.34 36.32
C ASN A 181 34.40 9.92 36.36
N SER A 182 34.38 9.17 35.25
CA SER A 182 34.92 7.81 35.17
C SER A 182 36.36 7.74 34.63
N ILE A 183 36.90 8.86 34.13
CA ILE A 183 38.27 8.94 33.57
C ILE A 183 39.26 9.50 34.63
N GLU A 184 38.77 10.06 35.74
CA GLU A 184 39.59 10.46 36.89
C GLU A 184 39.67 9.36 37.97
N ILE A 185 40.23 8.18 37.64
CA ILE A 185 40.75 7.22 38.65
C ILE A 185 42.06 6.58 38.17
#